data_AF-A0A8J3HFW7-F1
#
_entry.id   AF-A0A8J3HFW7-F1
#
_cell.length_a   1.000
_cell.length_b   1.000
_cell.length_c   1.000
_cell.angle_alpha   90.00
_cell.angle_beta   90.00
_cell.angle_gamma   90.00
#
_symmetry.space_group_name_H-M   'P 1'
#
loop_
_entity.id
_entity.type
_entity.pdbx_description
1 polymer ?
#
loop_
_entity_poly.entity_id
_entity_poly.type
_entity_poly.pdbx_seq_one_letter_code
_entity_poly.pdbx_strand_id
1 'polypeptide(L)'
;MRTARMLVLLGLLLAAGCAGRDTTTGATAVAGPSPSGLAAASCGDIRLAQSQAAPEQALKCLIDAATAHRAAELVITGPTTEGDPITWRYTSTTAGTVILVIDSRQDRWAGTSAKLTTQTCTGPVLRPGMIDFASCTDPVPTAP
;
A
#
# COMPACT_ATOMS: atom_id res chain seq x y z
N MET A 1 -47.05 -12.30 -18.21
CA MET A 1 -48.27 -12.56 -17.42
C MET A 1 -47.94 -13.60 -16.36
N ARG A 2 -48.51 -13.44 -15.15
CA ARG A 2 -48.40 -14.24 -13.89
C ARG A 2 -47.18 -13.89 -13.00
N THR A 3 -47.28 -12.87 -12.13
CA THR A 3 -47.88 -12.79 -10.76
C THR A 3 -46.98 -13.41 -9.68
N ALA A 4 -46.34 -12.58 -8.84
CA ALA A 4 -46.74 -12.25 -7.44
C ALA A 4 -46.12 -13.25 -6.43
N ARG A 5 -45.68 -12.96 -5.19
CA ARG A 5 -46.01 -11.98 -4.14
C ARG A 5 -44.74 -11.82 -3.26
N MET A 6 -44.28 -10.61 -2.95
CA MET A 6 -44.47 -9.93 -1.66
C MET A 6 -44.43 -10.85 -0.42
N LEU A 7 -43.32 -10.80 0.32
CA LEU A 7 -43.28 -11.11 1.76
C LEU A 7 -42.41 -10.05 2.43
N VAL A 8 -43.12 -9.10 3.04
CA VAL A 8 -42.63 -8.09 3.99
C VAL A 8 -42.34 -8.82 5.29
N LEU A 9 -41.14 -8.62 5.85
CA LEU A 9 -40.88 -8.87 7.27
C LEU A 9 -40.13 -7.67 7.83
N LEU A 10 -40.94 -6.80 8.42
CA LEU A 10 -40.59 -5.66 9.26
C LEU A 10 -40.16 -6.22 10.63
N GLY A 11 -38.86 -6.20 10.92
CA GLY A 11 -38.31 -6.59 12.22
C GLY A 11 -37.93 -5.38 13.05
N LEU A 12 -38.68 -5.15 14.13
CA LEU A 12 -38.61 -4.02 15.05
C LEU A 12 -37.31 -3.94 15.89
N LEU A 13 -36.94 -2.70 16.18
CA LEU A 13 -35.98 -2.18 17.17
C LEU A 13 -35.78 -3.04 18.45
N LEU A 14 -34.51 -3.22 18.82
CA LEU A 14 -34.08 -3.20 20.23
C LEU A 14 -32.96 -2.18 20.41
N ALA A 15 -33.31 -1.05 21.05
CA ALA A 15 -32.37 -0.12 21.64
C ALA A 15 -31.98 -0.65 23.02
N ALA A 16 -30.74 -1.09 23.18
CA ALA A 16 -30.12 -1.33 24.48
C ALA A 16 -28.92 -0.38 24.61
N GLY A 17 -29.13 0.69 25.38
CA GLY A 17 -28.08 1.60 25.79
C GLY A 17 -27.19 0.97 26.85
N CYS A 18 -25.88 1.04 26.64
CA CYS A 18 -24.89 0.96 27.71
C CYS A 18 -24.12 2.27 27.73
N ALA A 19 -24.53 3.16 28.64
CA ALA A 19 -23.68 4.24 29.13
C ALA A 19 -22.53 3.60 29.93
N GLY A 20 -21.30 3.71 29.42
CA GLY A 20 -20.10 3.13 30.01
C GLY A 20 -18.95 4.13 30.01
N ARG A 21 -18.98 5.00 31.03
CA ARG A 21 -17.94 5.85 31.63
C ARG A 21 -16.58 6.00 30.92
N ASP A 22 -16.26 7.27 30.69
CA ASP A 22 -14.92 7.82 30.49
C ASP A 22 -13.91 7.20 31.46
N THR A 23 -12.90 6.55 30.89
CA THR A 23 -11.62 6.36 31.57
C THR A 23 -10.58 7.14 30.80
N THR A 24 -10.50 8.43 31.10
CA THR A 24 -9.33 9.26 30.81
C THR A 24 -8.17 8.69 31.61
N THR A 25 -7.39 7.80 31.01
CA THR A 25 -6.04 7.47 31.48
C THR A 25 -5.08 8.02 30.44
N GLY A 26 -4.35 9.04 30.86
CA GLY A 26 -3.36 9.72 30.05
C GLY A 26 -2.29 8.75 29.55
N ALA A 27 -2.05 8.84 28.25
CA ALA A 27 -0.70 8.76 27.72
C ALA A 27 -0.57 9.97 26.79
N THR A 28 -0.03 11.06 27.33
CA THR A 28 0.56 12.10 26.48
C THR A 28 1.70 11.40 25.75
N ALA A 29 1.41 10.87 24.56
CA ALA A 29 2.46 10.41 23.67
C ALA A 29 3.33 11.64 23.42
N VAL A 30 4.55 11.62 23.97
CA VAL A 30 5.59 12.52 23.53
C VAL A 30 5.76 12.19 22.06
N ALA A 31 5.18 13.04 21.21
CA ALA A 31 5.53 13.08 19.81
C ALA A 31 7.02 13.42 19.79
N GLY A 32 7.85 12.37 19.78
CA GLY A 32 9.22 12.51 19.32
C GLY A 32 9.17 13.15 17.94
N PRO A 33 10.16 13.97 17.56
CA PRO A 33 10.20 14.56 16.24
C PRO A 33 10.09 13.44 15.21
N SER A 34 8.87 13.26 14.66
CA SER A 34 8.68 12.52 13.44
C SER A 34 9.56 13.26 12.44
N PRO A 35 10.59 12.63 11.84
CA PRO A 35 11.44 13.31 10.88
C PRO A 35 10.51 13.77 9.78
N SER A 36 10.17 15.05 9.82
CA SER A 36 9.35 15.71 8.82
C SER A 36 10.28 15.96 7.64
N GLY A 37 10.77 14.87 7.05
CA GLY A 37 10.98 14.86 5.61
C GLY A 37 9.63 15.21 5.01
N LEU A 38 9.62 16.15 4.07
CA LEU A 38 8.44 16.54 3.29
C LEU A 38 7.63 15.28 2.96
N ALA A 39 6.42 15.17 3.52
CA ALA A 39 5.59 13.99 3.34
C ALA A 39 5.38 13.78 1.83
N ALA A 40 5.72 12.59 1.34
CA ALA A 40 5.54 12.24 -0.06
C ALA A 40 4.04 12.32 -0.42
N ALA A 41 3.72 12.84 -1.61
CA ALA A 41 2.34 12.83 -2.09
C ALA A 41 1.86 11.38 -2.30
N SER A 42 0.63 11.05 -1.92
CA SER A 42 0.12 9.68 -2.16
C SER A 42 -0.41 9.53 -3.59
N CYS A 43 0.07 8.51 -4.30
CA CYS A 43 -0.46 8.00 -5.56
C CYS A 43 -1.41 6.81 -5.37
N GLY A 44 -1.68 6.42 -4.12
CA GLY A 44 -2.67 5.41 -3.74
C GLY A 44 -2.11 4.27 -2.88
N ASP A 45 -3.04 3.56 -2.24
CA ASP A 45 -2.85 2.26 -1.59
C ASP A 45 -3.85 1.28 -2.22
N ILE A 46 -3.33 0.26 -2.90
CA ILE A 46 -4.08 -0.58 -3.82
C ILE A 46 -3.98 -2.02 -3.38
N ARG A 47 -5.12 -2.66 -3.14
CA ARG A 47 -5.21 -4.12 -2.99
C ARG A 47 -5.68 -4.72 -4.30
N LEU A 48 -4.88 -5.63 -4.85
CA LEU A 48 -5.18 -6.37 -6.07
C LEU A 48 -5.77 -7.73 -5.71
N ALA A 49 -6.77 -8.17 -6.46
CA ALA A 49 -7.15 -9.57 -6.51
C ALA A 49 -6.16 -10.39 -7.36
N GLN A 50 -6.33 -11.71 -7.36
CA GLN A 50 -5.53 -12.58 -8.21
C GLN A 50 -5.63 -12.18 -9.69
N SER A 51 -4.46 -12.12 -10.35
CA SER A 51 -4.32 -11.70 -11.76
C SER A 51 -4.87 -10.30 -12.10
N GLN A 52 -5.18 -9.48 -11.10
CA GLN A 52 -5.64 -8.12 -11.34
C GLN A 52 -4.46 -7.20 -11.66
N ALA A 53 -4.59 -6.41 -12.73
CA ALA A 53 -3.62 -5.38 -13.08
C ALA A 53 -3.74 -4.17 -12.14
N ALA A 54 -2.60 -3.53 -11.83
CA ALA A 54 -2.61 -2.27 -11.11
C ALA A 54 -3.27 -1.16 -11.97
N PRO A 55 -4.10 -0.28 -11.37
CA PRO A 55 -4.71 0.85 -12.08
C PRO A 55 -3.65 1.75 -12.71
N GLU A 56 -3.73 1.93 -14.03
CA GLU A 56 -2.76 2.71 -14.81
C GLU A 56 -2.58 4.14 -14.27
N GLN A 57 -3.66 4.77 -13.80
CA GLN A 57 -3.63 6.11 -13.22
C GLN A 57 -2.71 6.23 -11.99
N ALA A 58 -2.64 5.19 -11.15
CA ALA A 58 -1.81 5.20 -9.96
C ALA A 58 -0.33 4.99 -10.32
N LEU A 59 -0.07 4.10 -11.28
CA LEU A 59 1.27 3.88 -11.82
C LEU A 59 1.80 5.17 -12.48
N LYS A 60 0.97 5.82 -13.30
CA LYS A 60 1.30 7.07 -13.96
C LYS A 60 1.55 8.20 -12.96
N CYS A 61 0.75 8.30 -11.89
CA CYS A 61 0.99 9.28 -10.82
C CYS A 61 2.42 9.19 -10.27
N LEU A 62 2.89 7.97 -9.96
CA LEU A 62 4.22 7.78 -9.42
C LEU A 62 5.31 8.09 -10.47
N ILE A 63 5.13 7.62 -11.70
CA ILE A 63 6.07 7.88 -12.80
C ILE A 63 6.19 9.38 -13.05
N ASP A 64 5.07 10.09 -13.17
CA ASP A 64 5.05 11.53 -13.39
C ASP A 64 5.68 12.29 -12.21
N ALA A 65 5.54 11.79 -10.97
CA ALA A 65 6.23 12.34 -9.81
C ALA A 65 7.75 12.14 -9.89
N ALA A 66 8.22 10.93 -10.24
CA ALA A 66 9.64 10.65 -10.42
C ALA A 66 10.27 11.51 -11.53
N THR A 67 9.63 11.59 -12.70
CA THR A 67 10.08 12.44 -13.81
C THR A 67 10.09 13.92 -13.45
N ALA A 68 9.14 14.38 -12.63
CA ALA A 68 9.09 15.74 -12.15
C ALA A 68 9.99 16.00 -10.92
N HIS A 69 10.82 15.04 -10.50
CA HIS A 69 11.67 15.18 -9.31
C HIS A 69 10.88 15.53 -8.03
N ARG A 70 9.70 14.93 -7.88
CA ARG A 70 8.82 15.11 -6.72
C ARG A 70 8.73 13.83 -5.91
N ALA A 71 8.64 13.99 -4.59
CA ALA A 71 8.40 12.88 -3.69
C ALA A 71 6.93 12.44 -3.76
N ALA A 72 6.70 11.17 -4.08
CA ALA A 72 5.39 10.54 -4.08
C ALA A 72 5.50 9.07 -3.67
N GLU A 73 4.41 8.50 -3.16
CA GLU A 73 4.33 7.12 -2.72
C GLU A 73 3.17 6.38 -3.36
N LEU A 74 3.42 5.16 -3.84
CA LEU A 74 2.41 4.21 -4.28
C LEU A 74 2.60 2.90 -3.52
N VAL A 75 1.53 2.40 -2.90
CA VAL A 75 1.51 1.08 -2.26
C VAL A 75 0.61 0.15 -3.06
N ILE A 76 1.12 -1.02 -3.40
CA ILE A 76 0.37 -2.09 -4.05
C ILE A 76 0.54 -3.35 -3.21
N THR A 77 -0.55 -4.05 -2.92
CA THR A 77 -0.51 -5.39 -2.36
C THR A 77 -1.30 -6.33 -3.24
N GLY A 78 -0.68 -7.45 -3.58
CA GLY A 78 -1.31 -8.52 -4.34
C GLY A 78 -1.07 -9.87 -3.67
N PRO A 79 -1.96 -10.84 -3.88
CA PRO A 79 -1.79 -12.19 -3.36
C PRO A 79 -0.75 -12.99 -4.17
N THR A 80 -0.08 -13.93 -3.51
CA THR A 80 0.60 -15.06 -4.14
C THR A 80 -0.43 -16.01 -4.76
N THR A 81 0.03 -17.06 -5.45
CA THR A 81 -0.83 -18.15 -5.94
C THR A 81 -1.72 -18.73 -4.84
N GLU A 82 -1.16 -18.89 -3.64
CA GLU A 82 -1.80 -19.47 -2.46
C GLU A 82 -2.64 -18.46 -1.66
N GLY A 83 -2.63 -17.19 -2.05
CA GLY A 83 -3.44 -16.13 -1.46
C GLY A 83 -2.75 -15.29 -0.40
N ASP A 84 -1.46 -15.52 -0.11
CA ASP A 84 -0.74 -14.74 0.88
C ASP A 84 -0.29 -13.38 0.31
N PRO A 85 -0.34 -12.30 1.08
CA PRO A 85 -0.09 -10.97 0.53
C PRO A 85 1.41 -10.68 0.38
N ILE A 86 1.77 -10.09 -0.75
CA ILE A 86 3.06 -9.40 -0.98
C ILE A 86 2.77 -7.92 -1.17
N THR A 87 3.53 -7.05 -0.49
CA THR A 87 3.38 -5.59 -0.62
C THR A 87 4.59 -4.98 -1.32
N TRP A 88 4.33 -4.22 -2.37
CA TRP A 88 5.29 -3.36 -3.05
C TRP A 88 4.99 -1.90 -2.71
N ARG A 89 5.94 -1.23 -2.07
CA ARG A 89 5.89 0.21 -1.80
C ARG A 89 6.92 0.89 -2.67
N TYR A 90 6.46 1.78 -3.53
CA TYR A 90 7.28 2.60 -4.39
C TYR A 90 7.30 4.03 -3.87
N THR A 91 8.48 4.61 -3.72
CA THR A 91 8.64 6.01 -3.29
C THR A 91 9.53 6.74 -4.28
N SER A 92 8.98 7.66 -5.07
CA SER A 92 9.79 8.54 -5.90
C SER A 92 10.53 9.56 -5.02
N THR A 93 11.75 9.90 -5.39
CA THR A 93 12.59 10.86 -4.68
C THR A 93 12.74 12.15 -5.48
N THR A 94 13.23 13.22 -4.82
CA THR A 94 13.60 14.46 -5.52
C THR A 94 14.82 14.31 -6.43
N ALA A 95 15.56 13.20 -6.34
CA ALA A 95 16.61 12.85 -7.28
C ALA A 95 16.07 12.18 -8.57
N GLY A 96 14.76 11.94 -8.66
CA GLY A 96 14.13 11.25 -9.79
C GLY A 96 14.32 9.73 -9.77
N THR A 97 14.86 9.18 -8.67
CA THR A 97 14.92 7.74 -8.43
C THR A 97 13.65 7.24 -7.74
N VAL A 98 13.43 5.93 -7.75
CA VAL A 98 12.35 5.28 -7.02
C VAL A 98 12.95 4.31 -6.02
N ILE A 99 12.61 4.45 -4.74
CA ILE A 99 12.90 3.45 -3.73
C ILE A 99 11.77 2.42 -3.77
N LEU A 100 12.10 1.17 -4.07
CA LEU A 100 11.18 0.04 -4.09
C LEU A 100 11.40 -0.83 -2.85
N VAL A 101 10.40 -0.92 -1.99
CA VAL A 101 10.37 -1.85 -0.86
C VAL A 101 9.39 -2.98 -1.15
N ILE A 102 9.87 -4.22 -1.09
CA ILE A 102 9.08 -5.44 -1.29
C ILE A 102 9.03 -6.19 0.03
N ASP A 103 7.83 -6.35 0.58
CA ASP A 103 7.59 -7.14 1.79
C ASP A 103 6.86 -8.44 1.44
N SER A 104 7.60 -9.55 1.48
CA SER A 104 7.07 -10.91 1.32
C SER A 104 6.98 -11.67 2.65
N ARG A 105 7.15 -11.02 3.80
CA ARG A 105 7.18 -11.71 5.10
C ARG A 105 5.85 -12.36 5.49
N GLN A 106 4.76 -11.98 4.83
CA GLN A 106 3.44 -12.58 5.03
C GLN A 106 3.16 -13.77 4.10
N ASP A 107 4.06 -14.06 3.16
CA ASP A 107 4.04 -15.30 2.35
C ASP A 107 4.52 -16.48 3.21
N ARG A 108 3.59 -17.33 3.64
CA ARG A 108 3.92 -18.48 4.50
C ARG A 108 4.62 -19.59 3.71
N TRP A 109 4.50 -19.59 2.39
CA TRP A 109 5.08 -20.59 1.50
C TRP A 109 6.50 -20.22 1.07
N ALA A 110 6.91 -18.96 1.22
CA ALA A 110 8.28 -18.51 1.00
C ALA A 110 9.30 -19.08 2.01
N GLY A 111 8.85 -19.60 3.15
CA GLY A 111 9.73 -20.19 4.18
C GLY A 111 10.83 -19.23 4.62
N THR A 112 12.08 -19.66 4.58
CA THR A 112 13.25 -18.82 4.94
C THR A 112 13.57 -17.73 3.91
N SER A 113 12.90 -17.72 2.75
CA SER A 113 13.07 -16.70 1.72
C SER A 113 12.16 -15.48 1.93
N ALA A 114 11.20 -15.57 2.86
CA ALA A 114 10.30 -14.47 3.22
C ALA A 114 11.11 -13.32 3.82
N LYS A 115 11.08 -12.14 3.19
CA LYS A 115 11.98 -11.04 3.55
C LYS A 115 11.40 -9.67 3.21
N LEU A 116 12.01 -8.65 3.79
CA LEU A 116 11.86 -7.27 3.37
C LEU A 116 13.06 -6.92 2.49
N THR A 117 12.81 -6.56 1.24
CA THR A 117 13.86 -6.14 0.28
C THR A 117 13.66 -4.67 -0.05
N THR A 118 14.73 -3.90 -0.07
CA THR A 118 14.72 -2.51 -0.52
C THR A 118 15.62 -2.39 -1.73
N GLN A 119 15.24 -1.61 -2.74
CA GLN A 119 16.04 -1.35 -3.93
C GLN A 119 15.95 0.13 -4.30
N THR A 120 16.99 0.67 -4.90
CA THR A 120 16.95 1.96 -5.57
C THR A 120 16.88 1.71 -7.08
N CYS A 121 15.81 2.20 -7.70
CA CYS A 121 15.52 2.00 -9.11
C CYS A 121 15.52 3.31 -9.89
N THR A 122 15.88 3.24 -11.17
CA THR A 122 15.94 4.39 -12.08
C THR A 122 15.24 4.11 -13.41
N GLY A 123 14.83 5.18 -14.10
CA GLY A 123 14.15 5.10 -15.39
C GLY A 123 12.84 4.31 -15.32
N PRO A 124 11.86 4.73 -14.49
CA PRO A 124 10.58 4.04 -14.41
C PRO A 124 9.81 4.18 -15.74
N VAL A 125 9.28 3.06 -16.25
CA VAL A 125 8.51 2.99 -17.49
C VAL A 125 7.18 2.32 -17.23
N LEU A 126 6.11 2.91 -17.76
CA LEU A 126 4.76 2.35 -17.65
C LEU A 126 4.64 1.11 -18.53
N ARG A 127 4.12 0.02 -17.95
CA ARG A 127 3.75 -1.21 -18.66
C ARG A 127 2.33 -1.61 -18.27
N PRO A 128 1.65 -2.47 -19.06
CA PRO A 128 0.33 -2.95 -18.69
C PRO A 128 0.32 -3.57 -17.29
N GLY A 129 -0.32 -2.89 -16.33
CA GLY A 129 -0.50 -3.36 -14.96
C GLY A 129 0.71 -3.27 -14.03
N MET A 130 1.85 -2.71 -14.47
CA MET A 130 3.05 -2.60 -13.63
C MET A 130 3.99 -1.47 -14.05
N ILE A 131 4.99 -1.20 -13.20
CA ILE A 131 6.11 -0.29 -13.49
C ILE A 131 7.35 -1.15 -13.71
N ASP A 132 7.97 -1.01 -14.89
CA ASP A 132 9.32 -1.51 -15.13
C ASP A 132 10.35 -0.42 -14.83
N PHE A 133 11.60 -0.83 -14.60
CA PHE A 133 12.72 0.09 -14.36
C PHE A 133 13.88 -0.26 -15.30
N ALA A 134 14.58 0.77 -15.77
CA ALA A 134 15.80 0.59 -16.55
C ALA A 134 16.92 -0.09 -15.74
N SER A 135 16.99 0.22 -14.44
CA SER A 135 17.90 -0.45 -13.50
C SER A 135 17.35 -0.41 -12.08
N CYS A 136 17.69 -1.43 -11.29
CA CYS A 136 17.51 -1.46 -9.84
C CYS A 136 18.78 -1.99 -9.20
N THR A 137 19.20 -1.38 -8.10
CA THR A 137 20.33 -1.83 -7.29
C THR A 137 19.88 -2.03 -5.86
N ASP A 138 20.40 -3.07 -5.20
CA ASP A 138 20.24 -3.24 -3.76
C ASP A 138 20.80 -2.00 -3.02
N PRO A 139 20.33 -1.72 -1.79
CA PRO A 139 20.80 -0.57 -1.04
C PRO A 139 22.28 -0.78 -0.76
N VAL A 140 23.09 0.27 -0.97
CA VAL A 140 24.49 0.23 -0.52
C VAL A 140 24.45 0.06 0.99
N PRO A 141 25.07 -1.00 1.57
CA PRO A 141 25.15 -1.14 3.01
C PRO A 141 25.82 0.12 3.58
N THR A 142 25.09 0.89 4.38
CA THR A 142 25.71 1.94 5.18
C THR A 142 26.57 1.24 6.22
N ALA A 143 27.90 1.36 6.10
CA ALA A 143 28.82 0.87 7.11
C ALA A 143 28.43 1.47 8.48
N PRO A 144 28.47 0.68 9.56
CA PRO A 144 28.11 1.14 10.90
C PRO A 144 29.04 2.24 11.42
#